data_AF-A0A3D1SM49-F1
#
_entry.id   AF-A0A3D1SM49-F1
#
_cell.length_a   1.000
_cell.length_b   1.000
_cell.length_c   1.000
_cell.angle_alpha   90.00
_cell.angle_beta   90.00
_cell.angle_gamma   90.00
#
_symmetry.space_group_name_H-M   'P 1'
#
loop_
_entity.id
_entity.type
_entity.pdbx_description
1 polymer ?
#
loop_
_entity_poly.entity_id
_entity_poly.type
_entity_poly.pdbx_seq_one_letter_code
_entity_poly.pdbx_strand_id
1 'polypeptide(L)'
;PVVAVQGNHDRLDLPGSIVIEIGSKRIGLIHGSRPKWKELPSIVSNEVFDGKPFWWGGFQRQVLRTFPDVDAIIFGHFHRPYVARRQNVLLFNPGAVYQLTAKQAKAELARPQPLLRRAYLLNARRRLPIAPSVGLLTIEDGTIKADILPLTKYT
;
A
#
# COMPACT_ATOMS: atom_id res chain seq x y z
N PRO A 1 -3.18 -22.09 -0.79
CA PRO A 1 -4.26 -21.47 0.02
C PRO A 1 -4.40 -19.99 -0.33
N VAL A 2 -5.56 -19.37 -0.07
CA VAL A 2 -5.81 -17.93 -0.27
C VAL A 2 -6.10 -17.29 1.08
N VAL A 3 -5.44 -16.17 1.38
CA VAL A 3 -5.60 -15.42 2.63
C VAL A 3 -5.86 -13.95 2.28
N ALA A 4 -6.83 -13.34 2.94
CA ALA A 4 -7.23 -11.96 2.70
C ALA A 4 -7.50 -11.23 4.03
N VAL A 5 -7.38 -9.90 3.99
CA VAL A 5 -7.69 -8.99 5.09
C VAL A 5 -8.58 -7.87 4.58
N GLN A 6 -9.35 -7.25 5.47
CA GLN A 6 -10.34 -6.25 5.12
C GLN A 6 -9.71 -4.95 4.58
N GLY A 7 -10.05 -4.60 3.34
CA GLY A 7 -9.82 -3.29 2.75
C GLY A 7 -10.83 -2.23 3.21
N ASN A 8 -10.47 -0.95 3.11
CA ASN A 8 -11.36 0.16 3.48
C ASN A 8 -12.61 0.32 2.59
N HIS A 9 -12.66 -0.39 1.46
CA HIS A 9 -13.79 -0.40 0.53
C HIS A 9 -14.46 -1.78 0.43
N ASP A 10 -13.97 -2.78 1.16
CA ASP A 10 -14.53 -4.12 1.13
C ASP A 10 -15.86 -4.16 1.89
N ARG A 11 -16.79 -4.98 1.40
CA ARG A 11 -18.08 -5.27 2.03
C ARG A 11 -18.16 -6.69 2.60
N LEU A 12 -17.10 -7.48 2.38
CA LEU A 12 -16.95 -8.81 2.96
C LEU A 12 -16.63 -8.67 4.45
N ASP A 13 -16.85 -9.74 5.22
CA ASP A 13 -16.42 -9.83 6.61
C ASP A 13 -15.07 -10.57 6.65
N LEU A 14 -13.98 -9.81 6.61
CA LEU A 14 -12.60 -10.31 6.66
C LEU A 14 -11.90 -9.80 7.92
N PRO A 15 -10.89 -10.52 8.43
CA PRO A 15 -10.08 -10.01 9.53
C PRO A 15 -9.38 -8.71 9.14
N GLY A 16 -9.25 -7.77 10.07
CA GLY A 16 -8.51 -6.53 9.84
C GLY A 16 -6.99 -6.75 9.65
N SER A 17 -6.47 -7.81 10.25
CA SER A 17 -5.09 -8.27 10.13
C SER A 17 -4.98 -9.75 10.47
N ILE A 18 -3.99 -10.44 9.91
CA ILE A 18 -3.72 -11.85 10.20
C ILE A 18 -2.21 -12.11 10.18
N VAL A 19 -1.73 -13.06 10.98
CA VAL A 19 -0.37 -13.62 10.84
C VAL A 19 -0.50 -15.01 10.24
N ILE A 20 0.30 -15.28 9.22
CA ILE A 20 0.38 -16.60 8.58
C ILE A 20 1.80 -17.16 8.72
N GLU A 21 1.91 -18.48 8.75
CA GLU A 21 3.18 -19.19 8.80
C GLU A 21 3.45 -19.89 7.47
N ILE A 22 4.65 -19.66 6.92
CA ILE A 22 5.11 -20.29 5.70
C ILE A 22 6.53 -20.80 5.95
N GLY A 23 6.69 -22.13 6.01
CA GLY A 23 7.94 -22.75 6.48
C GLY A 23 8.23 -22.31 7.92
N SER A 24 9.44 -21.81 8.18
CA SER A 24 9.85 -21.28 9.48
C SER A 24 9.57 -19.78 9.67
N LYS A 25 8.79 -19.16 8.76
CA LYS A 25 8.59 -17.71 8.73
C LYS A 25 7.20 -17.29 9.11
N ARG A 26 7.11 -16.21 9.87
CA ARG A 26 5.85 -15.56 10.27
C ARG A 26 5.65 -14.29 9.47
N ILE A 27 4.50 -14.17 8.82
CA ILE A 27 4.18 -13.06 7.92
C ILE A 27 2.89 -12.39 8.42
N GLY A 28 3.01 -11.13 8.84
CA GLY A 28 1.86 -10.27 9.12
C GLY A 28 1.25 -9.75 7.82
N LEU A 29 -0.07 -9.77 7.72
CA LEU A 29 -0.84 -9.20 6.61
C LEU A 29 -1.85 -8.20 7.15
N ILE A 30 -1.88 -6.99 6.58
CA ILE A 30 -2.78 -5.90 6.98
C ILE A 30 -3.09 -4.99 5.79
N HIS A 31 -4.31 -4.49 5.62
CA HIS A 31 -4.57 -3.51 4.54
C HIS A 31 -3.80 -2.20 4.77
N GLY A 32 -3.78 -1.72 6.01
CA GLY A 32 -3.03 -0.52 6.41
C GLY A 32 -3.86 0.77 6.45
N SER A 33 -5.18 0.69 6.25
CA SER A 33 -6.07 1.82 6.50
C SER A 33 -6.02 2.25 7.97
N ARG A 34 -6.05 3.56 8.20
CA ARG A 34 -6.05 4.16 9.55
C ARG A 34 -7.27 5.09 9.70
N PRO A 35 -7.66 5.44 10.94
CA PRO A 35 -8.69 6.45 11.17
C PRO A 35 -8.41 7.73 10.38
N LYS A 36 -9.44 8.31 9.77
CA LYS A 36 -9.32 9.45 8.84
C LYS A 36 -8.51 10.61 9.40
N TRP A 37 -8.57 10.87 10.70
CA TRP A 37 -7.82 11.96 11.34
C TRP A 37 -6.29 11.72 11.39
N LYS A 38 -5.83 10.46 11.38
CA LYS A 38 -4.40 10.12 11.24
C LYS A 38 -3.94 10.14 9.78
N GLU A 39 -4.85 9.82 8.86
CA GLU A 39 -4.60 9.84 7.41
C GLU A 39 -4.61 11.25 6.84
N LEU A 40 -5.48 12.14 7.33
CA LEU A 40 -5.71 13.47 6.78
C LEU A 40 -4.43 14.32 6.71
N PRO A 41 -3.55 14.37 7.74
CA PRO A 41 -2.27 15.07 7.63
C PRO A 41 -1.35 14.48 6.57
N SER A 42 -1.28 13.14 6.46
CA SER A 42 -0.50 12.46 5.42
C SER A 42 -1.06 12.73 4.02
N ILE A 43 -2.38 12.72 3.85
CA ILE A 43 -3.05 13.01 2.58
C ILE A 43 -2.74 14.46 2.18
N VAL A 44 -3.01 15.43 3.05
CA VAL A 44 -2.74 16.86 2.76
C VAL A 44 -1.27 17.07 2.42
N SER A 45 -0.34 16.52 3.20
CA SER A 45 1.09 16.59 2.90
C SER A 45 1.42 15.99 1.53
N ASN A 46 0.91 14.80 1.21
CA ASN A 46 1.18 14.15 -0.06
C ASN A 46 0.66 14.99 -1.23
N GLU A 47 -0.56 15.53 -1.09
CA GLU A 47 -1.21 16.36 -2.10
C GLU A 47 -0.55 17.74 -2.27
N VAL A 48 0.12 18.27 -1.24
CA VAL A 48 0.81 19.57 -1.30
C VAL A 48 2.24 19.44 -1.83
N PHE A 49 2.97 18.39 -1.47
CA PHE A 49 4.40 18.28 -1.79
C PHE A 49 4.73 17.36 -2.98
N ASP A 50 3.80 17.22 -3.93
CA ASP A 50 3.99 16.40 -5.16
C ASP A 50 4.52 14.97 -4.91
N GLY A 51 4.25 14.41 -3.72
CA GLY A 51 4.73 13.09 -3.32
C GLY A 51 6.19 13.01 -2.87
N LYS A 52 6.83 14.11 -2.43
CA LYS A 52 8.14 14.10 -1.75
C LYS A 52 8.09 14.84 -0.40
N PRO A 53 8.73 14.34 0.68
CA PRO A 53 8.83 12.95 1.06
C PRO A 53 7.44 12.45 1.49
N PHE A 54 7.06 11.26 1.04
CA PHE A 54 5.86 10.58 1.50
C PHE A 54 5.92 10.42 3.02
N TRP A 55 5.17 11.26 3.73
CA TRP A 55 5.13 11.22 5.18
C TRP A 55 4.25 10.06 5.62
N TRP A 56 4.89 8.96 5.98
CA TRP A 56 4.25 7.75 6.50
C TRP A 56 3.41 8.01 7.76
N GLY A 57 3.57 9.15 8.43
CA GLY A 57 2.77 9.50 9.61
C GLY A 57 2.84 8.47 10.73
N GLY A 58 4.03 7.93 10.97
CA GLY A 58 4.23 6.85 11.93
C GLY A 58 3.65 5.50 11.52
N PHE A 59 3.16 5.32 10.29
CA PHE A 59 2.60 4.05 9.79
C PHE A 59 3.55 2.87 10.02
N GLN A 60 4.83 3.03 9.67
CA GLN A 60 5.84 1.98 9.84
C GLN A 60 5.94 1.53 11.30
N ARG A 61 5.96 2.49 12.24
CA ARG A 61 5.97 2.20 13.67
C ARG A 61 4.68 1.54 14.14
N GLN A 62 3.54 1.92 13.58
CA GLN A 62 2.25 1.30 13.89
C GLN A 62 2.23 -0.16 13.46
N VAL A 63 2.58 -0.47 12.21
CA VAL A 63 2.53 -1.86 11.73
C VAL A 63 3.53 -2.76 12.45
N LEU A 64 4.73 -2.25 12.77
CA LEU A 64 5.69 -2.97 13.60
C LEU A 64 5.16 -3.26 15.02
N ARG A 65 4.34 -2.37 15.59
CA ARG A 65 3.68 -2.61 16.89
C ARG A 65 2.52 -3.60 16.78
N THR A 66 1.81 -3.62 15.65
CA THR A 66 0.73 -4.59 15.39
C THR A 66 1.28 -6.01 15.28
N PHE A 67 2.50 -6.16 14.76
CA PHE A 67 3.13 -7.46 14.56
C PHE A 67 4.50 -7.51 15.26
N PRO A 68 4.54 -7.72 16.59
CA PRO A 68 5.79 -7.67 17.35
C PRO A 68 6.74 -8.85 17.07
N ASP A 69 6.25 -9.94 16.46
CA ASP A 69 6.98 -11.19 16.31
C ASP A 69 6.71 -11.81 14.93
N VAL A 70 7.18 -11.11 13.89
CA VAL A 70 7.08 -11.56 12.49
C VAL A 70 8.36 -11.26 11.73
N ASP A 71 8.65 -12.05 10.72
CA ASP A 71 9.79 -11.82 9.81
C ASP A 71 9.46 -10.81 8.71
N ALA A 72 8.18 -10.73 8.31
CA ALA A 72 7.71 -9.82 7.28
C ALA A 72 6.31 -9.28 7.58
N ILE A 73 6.03 -8.06 7.12
CA ILE A 73 4.72 -7.42 7.15
C ILE A 73 4.36 -7.00 5.73
N ILE A 74 3.30 -7.59 5.19
CA ILE A 74 2.70 -7.24 3.91
C ILE A 74 1.57 -6.24 4.17
N PHE A 75 1.62 -5.09 3.49
CA PHE A 75 0.60 -4.06 3.62
C PHE A 75 0.18 -3.40 2.31
N GLY A 76 -1.01 -2.81 2.29
CA GLY A 76 -1.63 -2.16 1.13
C GLY A 76 -1.88 -0.67 1.35
N HIS A 77 -3.12 -0.24 1.03
CA HIS A 77 -3.67 1.12 1.19
C HIS A 77 -3.03 2.25 0.37
N PHE A 78 -1.70 2.29 0.25
CA PHE A 78 -1.00 3.41 -0.40
C PHE A 78 -0.85 3.29 -1.92
N HIS A 79 -1.11 2.10 -2.49
CA HIS A 79 -1.00 1.82 -3.92
C HIS A 79 0.40 2.16 -4.49
N ARG A 80 1.43 2.12 -3.64
CA ARG A 80 2.83 2.38 -4.04
C ARG A 80 3.68 1.18 -3.65
N PRO A 81 4.38 0.55 -4.60
CA PRO A 81 5.38 -0.46 -4.29
C PRO A 81 6.36 0.03 -3.22
N TYR A 82 6.63 -0.81 -2.23
CA TYR A 82 7.54 -0.50 -1.14
C TYR A 82 8.23 -1.76 -0.65
N VAL A 83 9.55 -1.73 -0.54
CA VAL A 83 10.35 -2.79 0.07
C VAL A 83 11.38 -2.13 0.98
N ALA A 84 11.37 -2.47 2.27
CA ALA A 84 12.43 -2.05 3.18
C ALA A 84 12.55 -2.97 4.38
N ARG A 85 13.75 -3.08 4.96
CA ARG A 85 13.95 -3.69 6.27
C ARG A 85 13.89 -2.64 7.38
N ARG A 86 13.19 -2.96 8.48
CA ARG A 86 13.10 -2.17 9.71
C ARG A 86 13.11 -3.11 10.91
N GLN A 87 14.08 -2.93 11.82
CA GLN A 87 14.20 -3.77 13.03
C GLN A 87 14.19 -5.28 12.70
N ASN A 88 14.93 -5.67 11.64
CA ASN A 88 14.97 -7.03 11.06
C ASN A 88 13.67 -7.55 10.43
N VAL A 89 12.58 -6.80 10.49
CA VAL A 89 11.32 -7.13 9.80
C VAL A 89 11.32 -6.56 8.39
N LEU A 90 10.92 -7.38 7.40
CA LEU A 90 10.69 -6.93 6.03
C LEU A 90 9.32 -6.24 5.91
N LEU A 91 9.31 -4.95 5.62
CA LEU A 91 8.10 -4.20 5.29
C LEU A 91 7.89 -4.24 3.77
N PHE A 92 6.76 -4.78 3.33
CA PHE A 92 6.47 -5.01 1.92
C PHE A 92 5.09 -4.48 1.51
N ASN A 93 5.04 -3.61 0.51
CA ASN A 93 3.82 -3.22 -0.18
C ASN A 93 3.93 -3.64 -1.65
N PRO A 94 3.09 -4.55 -2.16
CA PRO A 94 3.16 -5.02 -3.54
C PRO A 94 2.74 -3.94 -4.56
N GLY A 95 2.22 -2.81 -4.11
CA GLY A 95 1.57 -1.80 -4.94
C GLY A 95 0.10 -2.12 -5.13
N ALA A 96 -0.41 -1.85 -6.33
CA ALA A 96 -1.79 -2.12 -6.68
C ALA A 96 -1.88 -2.65 -8.11
N VAL A 97 -2.77 -3.63 -8.33
CA VAL A 97 -3.06 -4.19 -9.65
C VAL A 97 -3.85 -3.22 -10.54
N TYR A 98 -4.45 -2.20 -9.93
CA TYR A 98 -5.17 -1.12 -10.60
C TYR A 98 -4.64 0.23 -10.12
N GLN A 99 -4.30 1.09 -11.07
CA GLN A 99 -3.80 2.44 -10.83
C GLN A 99 -4.62 3.45 -11.61
N LEU A 100 -4.97 4.57 -10.97
CA LEU A 100 -5.69 5.65 -11.64
C LEU A 100 -4.76 6.34 -12.64
N THR A 101 -5.14 6.32 -13.92
CA THR A 101 -4.39 7.01 -14.98
C THR A 101 -4.72 8.50 -15.04
N ALA A 102 -3.83 9.31 -15.60
CA ALA A 102 -4.09 10.74 -15.83
C ALA A 102 -5.32 10.98 -16.74
N LYS A 103 -5.57 10.10 -17.72
CA LYS A 103 -6.75 10.15 -18.59
C LYS A 103 -8.04 9.91 -17.80
N GLN A 104 -8.06 8.89 -16.94
CA GLN A 104 -9.21 8.62 -16.06
C GLN A 104 -9.42 9.75 -15.04
N ALA A 105 -8.34 10.25 -14.44
CA ALA A 105 -8.41 11.40 -13.53
C ALA A 105 -9.03 12.64 -14.22
N LYS A 106 -8.62 12.93 -15.46
CA LYS A 106 -9.22 14.01 -16.29
C LYS A 106 -10.70 13.76 -16.55
N ALA A 107 -11.09 12.53 -16.88
CA ALA A 107 -12.49 12.18 -17.12
C ALA A 107 -13.35 12.31 -15.85
N GLU A 108 -12.84 11.89 -14.69
CA GLU A 108 -13.55 12.03 -13.41
C GLU A 108 -13.70 13.50 -12.98
N LEU A 109 -12.71 14.34 -13.27
CA LEU A 109 -12.76 15.78 -13.01
C LEU A 109 -13.80 16.54 -13.85
N ALA A 110 -14.35 15.94 -14.90
CA ALA A 110 -15.42 16.53 -15.70
C ALA A 110 -16.77 16.52 -14.97
N ARG A 111 -16.87 15.83 -13.82
CA ARG A 111 -18.06 15.79 -12.97
C ARG A 111 -17.79 16.53 -11.65
N PRO A 112 -18.83 17.01 -10.94
CA PRO A 112 -18.66 17.52 -9.59
C PRO A 112 -18.01 16.49 -8.67
N GLN A 113 -17.01 16.90 -7.90
CA GLN A 113 -16.25 16.05 -6.99
C GLN A 113 -16.16 16.71 -5.60
N PRO A 114 -16.23 15.93 -4.50
CA PRO A 114 -15.91 16.43 -3.17
C PRO A 114 -14.49 17.01 -3.11
N LEU A 115 -14.27 18.01 -2.26
CA LEU A 115 -13.03 18.80 -2.22
C LEU A 115 -11.76 17.93 -2.18
N LEU A 116 -11.67 16.99 -1.24
CA LEU A 116 -10.50 16.11 -1.10
C LEU A 116 -10.30 15.19 -2.31
N ARG A 117 -11.39 14.65 -2.88
CA ARG A 117 -11.33 13.82 -4.08
C ARG A 117 -10.86 14.65 -5.28
N ARG A 118 -11.35 15.87 -5.42
CA ARG A 118 -10.94 16.80 -6.49
C ARG A 118 -9.46 17.13 -6.41
N ALA A 119 -8.93 17.41 -5.21
CA ALA A 119 -7.50 17.62 -4.99
C ALA A 119 -6.67 16.40 -5.40
N TYR A 120 -7.06 15.21 -4.93
CA TYR A 120 -6.44 13.95 -5.33
C TYR A 120 -6.41 13.73 -6.85
N LEU A 121 -7.54 13.96 -7.54
CA LEU A 121 -7.62 13.79 -8.99
C LEU A 121 -6.76 14.81 -9.76
N LEU A 122 -6.69 16.06 -9.27
CA LEU A 122 -5.83 17.08 -9.87
C LEU A 122 -4.34 16.71 -9.79
N ASN A 123 -3.92 16.13 -8.67
CA ASN A 123 -2.56 15.64 -8.50
C ASN A 123 -2.29 14.34 -9.25
N ALA A 124 -3.24 13.40 -9.28
CA ALA A 124 -3.14 12.18 -10.09
C ALA A 124 -2.98 12.50 -11.59
N ARG A 125 -3.54 13.63 -12.06
CA ARG A 125 -3.35 14.12 -13.43
C ARG A 125 -1.93 14.63 -13.72
N ARG A 126 -1.18 15.08 -12.70
CA ARG A 126 0.13 15.72 -12.83
C ARG A 126 1.30 14.79 -12.49
N ARG A 127 1.09 13.86 -11.56
CA ARG A 127 2.12 12.94 -11.08
C ARG A 127 2.56 11.96 -12.17
N LEU A 128 3.82 11.53 -12.10
CA LEU A 128 4.30 10.39 -12.88
C LEU A 128 3.46 9.15 -12.53
N PRO A 129 2.98 8.39 -13.54
CA PRO A 129 2.17 7.22 -13.30
C PRO A 129 2.99 6.16 -12.56
N ILE A 130 2.36 5.54 -11.57
CA ILE A 130 2.91 4.35 -10.92
C ILE A 130 2.40 3.15 -11.71
N ALA A 131 3.32 2.29 -12.17
CA ALA A 131 2.94 1.08 -12.87
C ALA A 131 2.09 0.18 -11.96
N PRO A 132 1.00 -0.42 -12.47
CA PRO A 132 0.32 -1.48 -11.74
C PRO A 132 1.29 -2.63 -11.47
N SER A 133 1.17 -3.28 -10.33
CA SER A 133 2.12 -4.30 -9.90
C SER A 133 1.50 -5.35 -8.99
N VAL A 134 2.17 -6.50 -8.93
CA VAL A 134 2.01 -7.51 -7.87
C VAL A 134 3.33 -7.70 -7.15
N GLY A 135 3.29 -8.33 -5.98
CA GLY A 135 4.47 -8.69 -5.23
C GLY A 135 4.71 -10.20 -5.27
N LEU A 136 5.97 -10.60 -5.34
CA LEU A 136 6.41 -11.97 -5.11
C LEU A 136 7.29 -11.99 -3.86
N LEU A 137 6.94 -12.84 -2.90
CA LEU A 137 7.72 -13.05 -1.69
C LEU A 137 8.23 -14.49 -1.71
N THR A 138 9.54 -14.65 -1.80
CA THR A 138 10.22 -15.95 -1.90
C THR A 138 10.87 -16.26 -0.56
N ILE A 139 10.71 -17.50 -0.10
CA ILE A 139 11.32 -18.03 1.12
C ILE A 139 12.19 -19.22 0.74
N GLU A 140 13.50 -19.03 0.79
CA GLU A 140 14.52 -20.03 0.45
C GLU A 140 15.57 -20.04 1.54
N ASP A 141 15.92 -21.23 2.05
CA ASP A 141 16.92 -21.43 3.11
C ASP A 141 16.73 -20.52 4.34
N GLY A 142 15.48 -20.31 4.74
CA GLY A 142 15.14 -19.43 5.86
C GLY A 142 15.36 -17.94 5.59
N THR A 143 15.62 -17.54 4.35
CA THR A 143 15.74 -16.14 3.92
C THR A 143 14.47 -15.70 3.20
N ILE A 144 13.98 -14.50 3.55
CA ILE A 144 12.88 -13.85 2.84
C ILE A 144 13.42 -12.82 1.86
N LYS A 145 12.99 -12.92 0.60
CA LYS A 145 13.18 -11.94 -0.47
C LYS A 145 11.84 -11.45 -0.97
N ALA A 146 11.74 -10.15 -1.27
CA ALA A 146 10.55 -9.56 -1.89
C ALA A 146 10.91 -8.87 -3.21
N ASP A 147 10.18 -9.19 -4.26
CA ASP A 147 10.30 -8.64 -5.59
C ASP A 147 8.98 -7.97 -6.00
N ILE A 148 9.08 -6.81 -6.66
CA ILE A 148 7.93 -6.12 -7.26
C ILE A 148 7.89 -6.47 -8.73
N LEU A 149 6.75 -7.00 -9.18
CA LEU A 149 6.53 -7.40 -10.56
C LEU A 149 5.54 -6.43 -11.23
N PRO A 150 6.00 -5.53 -12.13
CA PRO A 150 5.12 -4.67 -12.89
C PRO A 150 4.19 -5.49 -13.81
N LEU A 151 2.92 -5.08 -13.92
CA LEU A 151 1.91 -5.73 -14.77
C LEU A 151 1.83 -5.14 -16.18
N THR A 152 2.39 -3.95 -16.39
CA THR A 152 2.57 -3.41 -17.73
C THR A 152 3.79 -4.05 -18.38
N LYS A 153 3.57 -4.87 -19.42
CA LYS A 153 4.64 -5.25 -20.35
C LYS A 153 5.29 -3.96 -20.86
N TYR A 154 6.62 -3.96 -20.95
CA TYR A 154 7.39 -2.96 -21.68
C TYR A 154 6.71 -2.77 -23.06
N THR A 155 6.01 -1.65 -23.25
CA THR A 155 5.63 -1.13 -24.56
C THR A 155 6.71 -0.18 -25.02
#